data_AF-A0A699QH17-F1
#
_entry.id   AF-A0A699QH17-F1
#
_cell.length_a   1.000
_cell.length_b   1.000
_cell.length_c   1.000
_cell.angle_alpha   90.00
_cell.angle_beta   90.00
_cell.angle_gamma   90.00
#
_symmetry.space_group_name_H-M   'P 1'
#
loop_
_entity.id
_entity.type
_entity.pdbx_description
1 polymer ?
#
loop_
_entity_poly.entity_id
_entity_poly.type
_entity_poly.pdbx_seq_one_letter_code
_entity_poly.pdbx_strand_id
1 'polypeptide(L)'
;MASLADKAILSGADNRPSMLEKDMYDSCKKDRVTRLKKYSELSASESIQADCDVKAKNIILQALPSEIYALVSIHKVAKDLWERIQMLMQGTSLTKQERECKLYDEFDKFAYRKGETLRDFYLRFSLLLNDMNMYNMKLKQFQVNMKFLNTLPPKWSKFVTDVKLVRDLHTTN
;
A
#
# COMPACT_ATOMS: atom_id res chain seq x y z
N MET A 1 -31.28 -15.71 18.18
CA MET A 1 -30.82 -14.99 16.97
C MET A 1 -29.31 -15.10 16.91
N ALA A 2 -28.78 -15.96 16.04
CA ALA A 2 -27.33 -16.09 15.86
C ALA A 2 -26.78 -14.86 15.11
N SER A 3 -25.58 -14.40 15.49
CA SER A 3 -25.00 -13.15 15.00
C SER A 3 -24.49 -13.28 13.57
N LEU A 4 -24.31 -12.13 12.90
CA LEU A 4 -23.75 -12.06 11.54
C LEU A 4 -22.30 -12.59 11.47
N ALA A 5 -21.59 -12.62 12.60
CA ALA A 5 -20.25 -13.20 12.72
C ALA A 5 -20.29 -14.75 12.78
N ASP A 6 -21.33 -15.34 13.35
CA ASP A 6 -21.49 -16.80 13.45
C ASP A 6 -21.79 -17.43 12.07
N LYS A 7 -22.34 -16.64 11.13
CA LYS A 7 -22.54 -17.06 9.73
C LYS A 7 -21.27 -17.01 8.88
N ALA A 8 -20.25 -16.22 9.27
CA ALA A 8 -19.01 -16.09 8.52
C ALA A 8 -18.02 -17.24 8.77
N ILE A 9 -18.08 -17.87 9.95
CA ILE A 9 -17.21 -19.00 10.32
C ILE A 9 -17.63 -20.28 9.59
N LEU A 10 -18.89 -20.41 9.20
CA LEU A 10 -19.44 -21.61 8.54
C LEU A 10 -19.37 -21.59 7.01
N SER A 11 -19.09 -20.45 6.36
CA SER A 11 -19.05 -20.36 4.88
C SER A 11 -17.64 -20.37 4.29
N GLY A 12 -16.60 -20.49 5.12
CA GLY A 12 -15.20 -20.30 4.70
C GLY A 12 -14.45 -21.55 4.23
N ALA A 13 -15.03 -22.75 4.37
CA ALA A 13 -14.27 -23.99 4.19
C ALA A 13 -14.27 -24.56 2.74
N ASP A 14 -15.36 -24.41 1.96
CA ASP A 14 -15.59 -25.39 0.87
C ASP A 14 -15.69 -24.85 -0.57
N ASN A 15 -15.24 -23.62 -0.86
CA ASN A 15 -15.26 -23.08 -2.22
C ASN A 15 -13.87 -22.78 -2.84
N ARG A 16 -12.77 -23.23 -2.22
CA ARG A 16 -11.44 -23.12 -2.87
C ARG A 16 -11.29 -24.24 -3.91
N PRO A 17 -10.95 -23.94 -5.18
CA PRO A 17 -10.69 -24.96 -6.17
C PRO A 17 -9.64 -25.95 -5.66
N SER A 18 -9.83 -27.24 -5.95
CA SER A 18 -8.78 -28.23 -5.79
C SER A 18 -7.52 -27.77 -6.53
N MET A 19 -6.36 -28.21 -6.03
CA MET A 19 -5.04 -27.92 -6.59
C MET A 19 -5.09 -27.80 -8.11
N LEU A 20 -4.55 -26.71 -8.67
CA LEU A 20 -4.41 -26.57 -10.12
C LEU A 20 -3.58 -27.76 -10.61
N GLU A 21 -4.27 -28.71 -11.23
CA GLU A 21 -3.69 -29.95 -11.73
C GLU A 21 -2.76 -29.64 -12.90
N LYS A 22 -1.80 -30.54 -13.13
CA LYS A 22 -0.67 -30.39 -14.07
C LYS A 22 -1.08 -30.13 -15.53
N ASP A 23 -2.37 -30.20 -15.80
CA ASP A 23 -2.97 -30.35 -17.12
C ASP A 23 -3.39 -29.01 -17.75
N MET A 24 -3.27 -27.89 -17.01
CA MET A 24 -3.78 -26.58 -17.42
C MET A 24 -2.71 -25.52 -17.69
N TYR A 25 -1.62 -25.87 -18.40
CA TYR A 25 -0.68 -24.86 -18.89
C TYR A 25 -0.48 -24.86 -20.41
N ASP A 26 -1.11 -23.87 -21.06
CA ASP A 26 -0.69 -23.29 -22.33
C ASP A 26 0.38 -22.22 -22.06
N SER A 27 1.54 -22.38 -22.69
CA SER A 27 2.83 -21.77 -22.33
C SER A 27 2.98 -20.24 -22.52
N CYS A 28 4.03 -19.74 -21.85
CA CYS A 28 4.57 -18.39 -21.71
C CYS A 28 5.13 -17.80 -23.02
N LYS A 29 4.89 -16.49 -23.24
CA LYS A 29 5.41 -15.75 -24.40
C LYS A 29 6.92 -15.51 -24.27
N LYS A 30 7.68 -15.98 -25.26
CA LYS A 30 8.87 -15.30 -25.77
C LYS A 30 8.83 -15.31 -27.30
N ASP A 31 8.74 -14.11 -27.85
CA ASP A 31 8.96 -13.73 -29.25
C ASP A 31 8.06 -14.38 -30.31
N ARG A 32 7.83 -13.62 -31.38
CA ARG A 32 6.83 -13.89 -32.42
C ARG A 32 7.13 -15.21 -33.13
N VAL A 33 6.53 -16.33 -32.69
CA VAL A 33 5.92 -17.43 -33.46
C VAL A 33 5.41 -18.46 -32.44
N THR A 34 4.09 -18.56 -32.28
CA THR A 34 3.45 -19.46 -31.31
C THR A 34 3.43 -20.89 -31.84
N ARG A 35 4.27 -21.78 -31.30
CA ARG A 35 4.05 -23.23 -31.36
C ARG A 35 3.69 -23.73 -29.96
N LEU A 36 2.49 -24.27 -29.84
CA LEU A 36 1.92 -24.84 -28.62
C LEU A 36 2.64 -26.16 -28.30
N LYS A 37 3.61 -26.15 -27.39
CA LYS A 37 4.27 -27.39 -26.93
C LYS A 37 3.47 -28.02 -25.80
N LYS A 38 3.11 -29.29 -25.94
CA LYS A 38 2.54 -30.10 -24.84
C LYS A 38 3.61 -30.36 -23.76
N TYR A 39 3.20 -30.66 -22.52
CA TYR A 39 4.10 -30.95 -21.39
C TYR A 39 5.15 -32.04 -21.73
N SER A 40 4.80 -32.99 -22.60
CA SER A 40 5.66 -34.05 -23.12
C SER A 40 6.81 -33.58 -24.04
N GLU A 41 6.81 -32.32 -24.47
CA GLU A 41 7.79 -31.73 -25.39
C GLU A 41 8.73 -30.73 -24.70
N LEU A 42 8.63 -30.62 -23.36
CA LEU A 42 9.48 -29.77 -22.54
C LEU A 42 10.83 -30.43 -22.29
N SER A 43 11.88 -29.64 -22.36
CA SER A 43 13.19 -30.05 -21.84
C SER A 43 13.13 -30.24 -20.31
N ALA A 44 14.08 -30.97 -19.75
CA ALA A 44 14.14 -31.22 -18.31
C ALA A 44 14.15 -29.91 -17.49
N SER A 45 14.85 -28.87 -17.96
CA SER A 45 14.88 -27.56 -17.30
C SER A 45 13.54 -26.83 -17.38
N GLU A 46 12.83 -26.89 -18.51
CA GLU A 46 11.50 -26.27 -18.65
C GLU A 46 10.45 -26.98 -17.79
N SER A 47 10.52 -28.31 -17.68
CA SER A 47 9.64 -29.12 -16.82
C SER A 47 9.84 -28.78 -15.34
N ILE A 48 11.10 -28.67 -14.88
CA ILE A 48 11.42 -28.25 -13.51
C ILE A 48 10.89 -26.84 -13.23
N GLN A 49 11.06 -25.91 -14.18
CA GLN A 49 10.59 -24.54 -14.01
C GLN A 49 9.06 -24.46 -13.91
N ALA A 50 8.33 -25.22 -14.73
CA ALA A 50 6.88 -25.30 -14.68
C ALA A 50 6.39 -25.87 -13.34
N ASP A 51 7.00 -26.96 -12.86
CA ASP A 51 6.66 -27.56 -11.58
C ASP A 51 6.91 -26.60 -10.40
N CYS A 52 7.98 -25.79 -10.47
CA CYS A 52 8.25 -24.73 -9.49
C CYS A 52 7.23 -23.59 -9.55
N ASP A 53 6.81 -23.15 -10.74
CA ASP A 53 5.80 -22.09 -10.90
C ASP A 53 4.45 -22.50 -10.31
N VAL A 54 4.01 -23.75 -10.55
CA VAL A 54 2.79 -24.30 -9.97
C VAL A 54 2.84 -24.32 -8.44
N LYS A 55 3.97 -24.77 -7.87
CA LYS A 55 4.16 -24.79 -6.41
C LYS A 55 4.12 -23.38 -5.83
N ALA A 56 4.86 -22.43 -6.43
CA ALA A 56 4.88 -21.04 -5.98
C ALA A 56 3.49 -20.40 -6.04
N LYS A 57 2.77 -20.61 -7.15
CA LYS A 57 1.40 -20.11 -7.33
C LYS A 57 0.46 -20.64 -6.25
N ASN A 58 0.49 -21.94 -5.97
CA ASN A 58 -0.37 -22.55 -4.97
C ASN A 58 -0.08 -22.00 -3.56
N ILE A 59 1.19 -21.85 -3.19
CA ILE A 59 1.58 -21.26 -1.90
C ILE A 59 1.04 -19.83 -1.79
N ILE A 60 1.26 -19.01 -2.82
CA ILE A 60 0.79 -17.62 -2.84
C ILE A 60 -0.74 -17.57 -2.69
N LEU A 61 -1.48 -18.32 -3.50
CA LEU A 61 -2.95 -18.31 -3.47
C LEU A 61 -3.54 -18.81 -2.15
N GLN A 62 -2.90 -19.79 -1.51
CA GLN A 62 -3.35 -20.32 -0.22
C GLN A 62 -3.19 -19.31 0.92
N ALA A 63 -2.15 -18.47 0.86
CA ALA A 63 -1.85 -17.45 1.86
C ALA A 63 -2.78 -16.21 1.75
N LEU A 64 -3.57 -16.08 0.69
CA LEU A 64 -4.42 -14.91 0.47
C LEU A 64 -5.79 -15.02 1.16
N PRO A 65 -6.33 -13.90 1.67
CA PRO A 65 -7.75 -13.76 1.98
C PRO A 65 -8.60 -13.92 0.71
N SER A 66 -9.85 -14.38 0.88
CA SER A 66 -10.77 -14.71 -0.22
C SER A 66 -11.04 -13.51 -1.14
N GLU A 67 -11.07 -12.30 -0.59
CA GLU A 67 -11.30 -11.05 -1.32
C GLU A 67 -10.14 -10.73 -2.27
N ILE A 68 -8.90 -10.99 -1.84
CA ILE A 68 -7.71 -10.76 -2.66
C ILE A 68 -7.55 -11.89 -3.68
N TYR A 69 -7.81 -13.14 -3.28
CA TYR A 69 -7.76 -14.31 -4.15
C TYR A 69 -8.60 -14.11 -5.42
N ALA A 70 -9.85 -13.66 -5.28
CA ALA A 70 -10.76 -13.45 -6.42
C ALA A 70 -10.21 -12.42 -7.44
N LEU A 71 -9.44 -11.43 -6.98
CA LEU A 71 -8.87 -10.38 -7.83
C LEU A 71 -7.63 -10.83 -8.60
N VAL A 72 -6.92 -11.85 -8.11
CA VAL A 72 -5.59 -12.22 -8.63
C VAL A 72 -5.53 -13.61 -9.25
N SER A 73 -6.52 -14.48 -9.02
CA SER A 73 -6.55 -15.87 -9.47
C SER A 73 -6.45 -16.07 -10.99
N ILE A 74 -6.75 -15.03 -11.78
CA ILE A 74 -6.68 -15.05 -13.25
C ILE A 74 -5.26 -15.12 -13.81
N HIS A 75 -4.23 -14.83 -13.01
CA HIS A 75 -2.84 -14.79 -13.49
C HIS A 75 -2.29 -16.22 -13.58
N LYS A 76 -1.66 -16.53 -14.72
CA LYS A 76 -1.18 -17.90 -15.02
C LYS A 76 0.14 -18.19 -14.31
N VAL A 77 1.07 -17.23 -14.34
CA VAL A 77 2.45 -17.34 -13.82
C VAL A 77 2.52 -16.83 -12.38
N ALA A 78 3.27 -17.51 -11.51
CA ALA A 78 3.44 -17.10 -10.10
C ALA A 78 4.08 -15.71 -9.97
N LYS A 79 4.99 -15.37 -10.90
CA LYS A 79 5.60 -14.04 -10.97
C LYS A 79 4.56 -12.94 -11.20
N ASP A 80 3.74 -13.07 -12.24
CA ASP A 80 2.71 -12.08 -12.58
C ASP A 80 1.67 -11.96 -11.44
N LEU A 81 1.35 -13.09 -10.82
CA LEU A 81 0.49 -13.15 -9.64
C LEU A 81 1.08 -12.34 -8.48
N TRP A 82 2.35 -12.56 -8.17
CA TRP A 82 3.06 -11.85 -7.11
C TRP A 82 3.15 -10.35 -7.37
N GLU A 83 3.51 -9.94 -8.59
CA GLU A 83 3.56 -8.52 -8.99
C GLU A 83 2.18 -7.86 -8.84
N ARG A 84 1.09 -8.55 -9.20
CA ARG A 84 -0.27 -8.03 -9.02
C ARG A 84 -0.64 -7.87 -7.54
N ILE A 85 -0.27 -8.81 -6.68
CA ILE A 85 -0.51 -8.71 -5.24
C ILE A 85 0.27 -7.54 -4.66
N GLN A 86 1.53 -7.37 -5.05
CA GLN A 86 2.32 -6.20 -4.65
C GLN A 86 1.62 -4.91 -5.07
N MET A 87 1.11 -4.82 -6.32
CA MET A 87 0.35 -3.65 -6.77
C MET A 87 -0.97 -3.45 -6.01
N LEU A 88 -1.65 -4.49 -5.56
CA LEU A 88 -2.90 -4.35 -4.79
C LEU A 88 -2.65 -3.93 -3.35
N MET A 89 -1.59 -4.44 -2.72
CA MET A 89 -1.29 -4.17 -1.31
C MET A 89 -0.49 -2.88 -1.12
N GLN A 90 0.50 -2.64 -1.97
CA GLN A 90 1.38 -1.47 -1.89
C GLN A 90 0.92 -0.35 -2.84
N GLY A 91 0.12 -0.68 -3.85
CA GLY A 91 -0.25 0.24 -4.92
C GLY A 91 0.80 0.29 -6.05
N THR A 92 0.53 1.08 -7.10
CA THR A 92 1.49 1.40 -8.18
C THR A 92 2.41 2.56 -7.78
N SER A 93 3.47 2.85 -8.55
CA SER A 93 4.20 4.12 -8.42
C SER A 93 3.28 5.34 -8.54
N LEU A 94 2.23 5.24 -9.37
CA LEU A 94 1.15 6.22 -9.46
C LEU A 94 0.42 6.39 -8.13
N THR A 95 0.09 5.30 -7.40
CA THR A 95 -0.49 5.44 -6.06
C THR A 95 0.47 6.08 -5.06
N LYS A 96 1.80 5.87 -5.17
CA LYS A 96 2.77 6.55 -4.31
C LYS A 96 2.71 8.07 -4.54
N GLN A 97 2.75 8.50 -5.81
CA GLN A 97 2.63 9.92 -6.15
C GLN A 97 1.27 10.50 -5.73
N GLU A 98 0.16 9.76 -5.91
CA GLU A 98 -1.16 10.18 -5.43
C GLU A 98 -1.21 10.32 -3.91
N ARG A 99 -0.52 9.44 -3.17
CA ARG A 99 -0.41 9.54 -1.70
C ARG A 99 0.42 10.75 -1.29
N GLU A 100 1.55 11.00 -1.96
CA GLU A 100 2.35 12.22 -1.76
C GLU A 100 1.52 13.48 -2.03
N CYS A 101 0.77 13.53 -3.14
CA CYS A 101 -0.13 14.65 -3.45
C CYS A 101 -1.21 14.85 -2.38
N LYS A 102 -1.84 13.77 -1.90
CA LYS A 102 -2.84 13.84 -0.82
C LYS A 102 -2.23 14.38 0.49
N LEU A 103 -1.03 13.95 0.84
CA LEU A 103 -0.33 14.42 2.03
C LEU A 103 0.10 15.89 1.90
N TYR A 104 0.55 16.33 0.72
CA TYR A 104 0.81 17.75 0.46
C TYR A 104 -0.46 18.59 0.60
N ASP A 105 -1.58 18.13 0.04
CA ASP A 105 -2.87 18.79 0.16
C ASP A 105 -3.35 18.87 1.61
N GLU A 106 -3.20 17.78 2.37
CA GLU A 106 -3.56 17.74 3.79
C GLU A 106 -2.66 18.66 4.63
N PHE A 107 -1.36 18.69 4.34
CA PHE A 107 -0.42 19.62 4.95
C PHE A 107 -0.78 21.07 4.63
N ASP A 108 -1.07 21.38 3.37
CA ASP A 108 -1.42 22.75 2.98
C ASP A 108 -2.76 23.21 3.58
N LYS A 109 -3.75 22.32 3.63
CA LYS A 109 -5.06 22.61 4.22
C LYS A 109 -5.08 22.42 5.74
N PHE A 110 -3.95 22.06 6.36
CA PHE A 110 -3.89 21.78 7.79
C PHE A 110 -4.29 23.02 8.60
N ALA A 111 -5.34 22.85 9.40
CA ALA A 111 -5.98 23.91 10.17
C ALA A 111 -6.20 23.51 11.63
N TYR A 112 -6.28 24.52 12.49
CA TYR A 112 -6.78 24.34 13.86
C TYR A 112 -8.29 24.06 13.82
N ARG A 113 -8.72 23.02 14.53
CA ARG A 113 -10.12 22.58 14.63
C ARG A 113 -10.80 23.24 15.83
N LYS A 114 -12.05 23.66 15.66
CA LYS A 114 -12.82 24.26 16.76
C LYS A 114 -12.97 23.23 17.91
N GLY A 115 -12.60 23.63 19.12
CA GLY A 115 -12.74 22.81 20.32
C GLY A 115 -11.57 21.86 20.62
N GLU A 116 -10.56 21.75 19.77
CA GLU A 116 -9.38 20.94 20.08
C GLU A 116 -8.44 21.64 21.07
N THR A 117 -7.67 20.86 21.84
CA THR A 117 -6.61 21.42 22.68
C THR A 117 -5.33 21.65 21.86
N LEU A 118 -4.38 22.45 22.39
CA LEU A 118 -3.07 22.61 21.75
C LEU A 118 -2.31 21.28 21.65
N ARG A 119 -2.51 20.38 22.62
CA ARG A 119 -1.93 19.05 22.62
C ARG A 119 -2.49 18.20 21.47
N ASP A 120 -3.81 18.21 21.28
CA ASP A 120 -4.46 17.47 20.19
C ASP A 120 -4.00 18.01 18.82
N PHE A 121 -3.94 19.33 18.68
CA PHE A 121 -3.41 20.00 17.50
C PHE A 121 -1.97 19.54 17.20
N TYR A 122 -1.09 19.57 18.19
CA TYR A 122 0.30 19.14 18.06
C TYR A 122 0.38 17.67 17.66
N LEU A 123 -0.36 16.77 18.33
CA LEU A 123 -0.37 15.35 18.00
C LEU A 123 -0.82 15.09 16.56
N ARG A 124 -1.89 15.76 16.09
CA ARG A 124 -2.33 15.64 14.69
C ARG A 124 -1.27 16.13 13.71
N PHE A 125 -0.61 17.24 14.03
CA PHE A 125 0.46 17.79 13.18
C PHE A 125 1.67 16.85 13.13
N SER A 126 2.09 16.30 14.27
CA SER A 126 3.19 15.33 14.35
C SER A 126 2.88 14.04 13.60
N LEU A 127 1.65 13.52 13.68
CA LEU A 127 1.23 12.35 12.91
C LEU A 127 1.31 12.61 11.41
N LEU A 128 0.84 13.78 10.94
CA LEU A 128 0.94 14.16 9.55
C LEU A 128 2.40 14.25 9.07
N LEU A 129 3.29 14.83 9.86
CA LEU A 129 4.72 14.88 9.53
C LEU A 129 5.36 13.49 9.48
N ASN A 130 4.97 12.60 10.40
CA ASN A 130 5.45 11.22 10.38
C ASN A 130 5.00 10.49 9.12
N ASP A 131 3.75 10.66 8.70
CA ASP A 131 3.23 10.10 7.46
C ASP A 131 4.01 10.64 6.25
N MET A 132 4.24 11.96 6.19
CA MET A 132 5.06 12.57 5.13
C MET A 132 6.49 12.02 5.11
N ASN A 133 7.12 11.86 6.27
CA ASN A 133 8.48 11.30 6.39
C ASN A 133 8.56 9.84 5.95
N MET A 134 7.51 9.03 6.21
CA MET A 134 7.44 7.64 5.78
C MET A 134 7.51 7.50 4.25
N TYR A 135 6.98 8.48 3.50
CA TYR A 135 7.08 8.54 2.04
C TYR A 135 8.33 9.26 1.51
N ASN A 136 9.31 9.58 2.39
CA ASN A 136 10.52 10.34 2.07
C ASN A 136 10.26 11.77 1.55
N MET A 137 9.14 12.38 1.95
CA MET A 137 8.85 13.78 1.62
C MET A 137 9.70 14.71 2.50
N LYS A 138 10.78 15.27 1.94
CA LYS A 138 11.70 16.14 2.69
C LYS A 138 11.17 17.56 2.78
N LEU A 139 10.56 17.92 3.90
CA LEU A 139 10.25 19.32 4.25
C LEU A 139 11.42 19.95 5.00
N LYS A 140 11.77 21.20 4.66
CA LYS A 140 12.75 21.95 5.45
C LYS A 140 12.16 22.29 6.81
N GLN A 141 12.98 22.26 7.87
CA GLN A 141 12.52 22.57 9.23
C GLN A 141 11.80 23.92 9.32
N PHE A 142 12.31 24.94 8.63
CA PHE A 142 11.67 26.25 8.51
C PHE A 142 10.23 26.17 7.98
N GLN A 143 9.98 25.34 6.96
CA GLN A 143 8.64 25.19 6.36
C GLN A 143 7.67 24.55 7.37
N VAL A 144 8.14 23.54 8.09
CA VAL A 144 7.36 22.86 9.13
C VAL A 144 7.02 23.83 10.27
N ASN A 145 8.03 24.54 10.79
CA ASN A 145 7.88 25.49 11.87
C ASN A 145 6.95 26.65 11.49
N MET A 146 7.14 27.23 10.30
CA MET A 146 6.27 28.28 9.80
C MET A 146 4.83 27.82 9.62
N LYS A 147 4.62 26.59 9.10
CA LYS A 147 3.28 26.05 8.94
C LYS A 147 2.58 25.89 10.29
N PHE A 148 3.27 25.28 11.26
CA PHE A 148 2.73 25.12 12.62
C PHE A 148 2.30 26.45 13.22
N LEU A 149 3.19 27.45 13.19
CA LEU A 149 2.93 28.77 13.77
C LEU A 149 1.80 29.54 13.07
N ASN A 150 1.74 29.48 11.74
CA ASN A 150 0.71 30.17 10.95
C ASN A 150 -0.68 29.57 11.12
N THR A 151 -0.75 28.28 11.47
CA THR A 151 -2.02 27.57 11.66
C THR A 151 -2.59 27.73 13.08
N LEU A 152 -1.81 28.25 14.03
CA LEU A 152 -2.30 28.47 15.39
C LEU A 152 -3.45 29.50 15.42
N PRO A 153 -4.45 29.30 16.30
CA PRO A 153 -5.59 30.19 16.38
C PRO A 153 -5.20 31.58 16.91
N PRO A 154 -5.98 32.63 16.61
CA PRO A 154 -5.63 34.03 16.91
C PRO A 154 -5.29 34.32 18.38
N LYS A 155 -5.81 33.51 19.32
CA LYS A 155 -5.47 33.59 20.76
C LYS A 155 -3.97 33.44 21.05
N TRP A 156 -3.20 32.82 20.16
CA TRP A 156 -1.74 32.65 20.26
C TRP A 156 -0.94 33.65 19.43
N SER A 157 -1.60 34.60 18.76
CA SER A 157 -0.97 35.55 17.83
C SER A 157 0.24 36.28 18.42
N LYS A 158 0.14 36.76 19.67
CA LYS A 158 1.25 37.42 20.37
C LYS A 158 2.49 36.51 20.47
N PHE A 159 2.29 35.26 20.90
CA PHE A 159 3.36 34.27 20.99
C PHE A 159 3.96 33.95 19.62
N VAL A 160 3.12 33.81 18.59
CA VAL A 160 3.58 33.57 17.22
C VAL A 160 4.48 34.71 16.73
N THR A 161 4.10 35.96 16.98
CA THR A 161 4.91 37.13 16.61
C THR A 161 6.24 37.14 17.36
N ASP A 162 6.22 36.92 18.67
CA ASP A 162 7.43 36.92 19.50
C ASP A 162 8.41 35.82 19.04
N VAL A 163 7.92 34.61 18.76
CA VAL A 163 8.75 33.51 18.24
C VAL A 163 9.36 33.84 16.89
N LYS A 164 8.59 34.44 15.97
CA LYS A 164 9.09 34.84 14.64
C LYS A 164 10.13 35.95 14.68
N LEU A 165 10.07 36.83 15.69
CA LEU A 165 11.02 37.93 15.85
C LEU A 165 12.31 37.52 16.55
N VAL A 166 12.22 36.58 17.50
CA VAL A 166 13.32 36.28 18.45
C VAL A 166 14.06 34.98 18.12
N ARG A 167 13.43 34.02 17.44
CA ARG A 167 14.03 32.69 17.21
C ARG A 167 14.37 32.43 15.76
N ASP A 168 15.51 31.78 15.57
CA ASP A 168 15.83 31.14 14.29
C ASP A 168 14.87 29.97 14.05
N LEU A 169 14.05 30.08 13.01
CA LEU A 169 13.08 29.05 12.64
C LEU A 169 13.74 27.87 11.89
N HIS A 170 15.04 27.94 11.63
CA HIS A 170 15.81 26.91 10.93
C HIS A 170 16.34 25.79 11.83
N THR A 171 16.31 25.95 13.15
CA THR A 171 16.89 25.00 14.12
C THR A 171 15.86 24.46 15.12
N THR A 172 16.03 23.20 15.51
CA THR A 172 15.25 22.55 16.57
C THR A 172 16.10 22.59 17.84
N ASN A 173 15.51 23.01 18.96
CA ASN A 173 16.05 22.70 20.30
C ASN A 173 15.65 21.28 20.70
#